data_AF-A0AAW2XNR4-F1
#
_entry.id   AF-A0AAW2XNR4-F1
#
_cell.length_a   1.000
_cell.length_b   1.000
_cell.length_c   1.000
_cell.angle_alpha   90.00
_cell.angle_beta   90.00
_cell.angle_gamma   90.00
#
_symmetry.space_group_name_H-M   'P 1'
#
loop_
_entity.id
_entity.type
_entity.pdbx_description
1 polymer ?
#
loop_
_entity_poly.entity_id
_entity_poly.type
_entity_poly.pdbx_seq_one_letter_code
_entity_poly.pdbx_strand_id
1 'polypeptide(L)' 'MAFILPKGVLKEIEARMRKFLWQGGTGTGRPKVAWADVCRPVDEGGLGIQALGPLNKALMSQHLWVVIQQDSRSIWVT' A
#
# COMPACT_ATOMS: atom_id res chain seq x y z
N MET A 1 -16.39 6.30 7.50
CA MET A 1 -15.91 5.03 8.08
C MET A 1 -14.57 4.69 7.43
N ALA A 2 -13.48 4.79 8.17
CA ALA A 2 -12.14 4.49 7.67
C ALA A 2 -11.81 3.03 7.99
N PHE A 3 -11.44 2.25 6.98
CA PHE A 3 -11.02 0.87 7.17
C PHE A 3 -9.49 0.81 7.21
N ILE A 4 -8.92 0.58 8.40
CA ILE A 4 -7.51 0.21 8.51
C ILE A 4 -7.41 -1.17 7.87
N LEU A 5 -6.68 -1.27 6.75
CA LEU A 5 -6.42 -2.58 6.16
C LEU A 5 -5.57 -3.39 7.14
N PRO A 6 -6.07 -4.54 7.64
CA PRO A 6 -5.28 -5.41 8.48
C PRO A 6 -4.00 -5.82 7.75
N LYS A 7 -2.91 -5.99 8.50
CA LYS A 7 -1.62 -6.44 7.91
C LYS A 7 -1.76 -7.72 7.10
N GLY A 8 -2.70 -8.61 7.47
CA GLY A 8 -3.03 -9.81 6.72
C GLY A 8 -3.55 -9.51 5.31
N VAL A 9 -4.46 -8.54 5.17
CA VAL A 9 -5.00 -8.14 3.87
C VAL A 9 -3.92 -7.50 3.00
N LEU A 10 -3.08 -6.64 3.57
CA LEU A 10 -1.94 -6.07 2.84
C LEU A 10 -1.01 -7.18 2.32
N LYS A 11 -0.71 -8.18 3.16
CA LYS A 11 0.12 -9.33 2.78
C LYS A 11 -0.51 -10.17 1.67
N GLU A 12 -1.83 -10.37 1.69
CA GLU A 12 -2.53 -11.06 0.61
C GLU A 12 -2.50 -10.29 -0.71
N ILE A 13 -2.68 -8.96 -0.67
CA ILE A 13 -2.58 -8.13 -1.86
C ILE A 13 -1.15 -8.18 -2.42
N GLU A 14 -0.12 -8.01 -1.58
CA GLU A 14 1.27 -8.15 -2.01
C GLU A 14 1.56 -9.54 -2.58
N ALA A 15 1.01 -10.60 -1.99
CA ALA A 15 1.15 -11.96 -2.51
C ALA A 15 0.51 -12.10 -3.90
N ARG A 16 -0.66 -11.50 -4.13
CA ARG A 16 -1.31 -11.48 -5.46
C ARG A 16 -0.51 -10.68 -6.47
N MET A 17 0.04 -9.52 -6.09
CA MET A 17 0.90 -8.72 -6.96
C MET A 17 2.19 -9.46 -7.34
N ARG A 18 2.85 -10.10 -6.36
CA ARG A 18 4.01 -10.99 -6.60
C ARG A 18 3.66 -12.12 -7.55
N LYS A 19 2.51 -12.77 -7.32
CA LYS A 19 2.03 -13.87 -8.16
C LYS A 19 1.79 -13.40 -9.58
N PHE A 20 1.15 -12.24 -9.76
CA PHE A 20 0.93 -11.64 -11.07
C PHE A 20 2.26 -11.35 -11.78
N LEU A 21 3.20 -10.67 -11.10
CA LEU A 21 4.48 -10.26 -11.66
C LEU A 21 5.33 -11.45 -12.12
N TRP A 22 5.40 -12.51 -11.31
CA TRP A 22 6.28 -13.64 -11.58
C TRP A 22 5.61 -14.78 -12.35
N GLN A 23 4.31 -15.00 -12.18
CA GLN A 23 3.63 -16.16 -12.74
C GLN A 23 2.82 -15.87 -14.00
N GLY A 24 2.64 -14.61 -14.39
CA GLY A 24 2.10 -14.22 -15.72
C GLY A 24 0.79 -14.91 -16.15
N GLY A 25 0.02 -15.47 -15.21
CA GLY A 25 -1.19 -16.26 -15.47
C GLY A 25 -1.02 -17.79 -15.55
N THR A 26 0.18 -18.34 -15.74
CA THR A 26 0.41 -19.78 -15.95
C THR A 26 0.74 -20.56 -14.67
N GLY A 27 0.84 -19.88 -13.52
CA GLY A 27 1.02 -20.53 -12.21
C GLY A 27 2.42 -21.05 -11.91
N THR A 28 3.34 -20.99 -12.87
CA THR A 28 4.71 -21.54 -12.79
C THR A 28 5.77 -20.44 -12.91
N GLY A 29 5.79 -19.54 -11.93
CA GLY A 29 6.79 -18.47 -11.83
C GLY A 29 7.48 -18.49 -10.48
N ARG A 30 8.80 -18.64 -10.48
CA ARG A 30 9.62 -18.45 -9.27
C ARG A 30 9.98 -16.96 -9.14
N PRO A 31 9.97 -16.38 -7.93
CA PRO A 31 10.43 -15.02 -7.73
C PRO A 31 11.89 -14.92 -8.15
N LYS A 32 12.21 -14.05 -9.12
CA LYS A 32 13.60 -13.82 -9.55
C LYS A 32 14.27 -12.68 -8.77
N VAL A 33 13.46 -11.79 -8.18
CA VAL A 33 13.91 -10.61 -7.45
C VAL A 33 13.16 -10.53 -6.12
N ALA A 34 13.85 -10.11 -5.06
CA ALA A 34 13.22 -9.91 -3.76
C ALA A 34 12.18 -8.78 -3.85
N TRP A 35 11.06 -8.94 -3.14
CA TRP A 35 9.98 -7.94 -3.19
C TRP A 35 10.43 -6.55 -2.73
N ALA A 36 11.37 -6.49 -1.79
CA ALA A 36 11.96 -5.23 -1.34
C ALA A 36 12.66 -4.47 -2.48
N ASP A 37 13.32 -5.18 -3.41
CA ASP A 37 14.00 -4.57 -4.55
C ASP A 37 13.01 -4.15 -5.63
N VAL A 38 11.93 -4.91 -5.84
CA VAL A 38 10.83 -4.52 -6.72
C VAL A 38 10.17 -3.22 -6.22
N CYS A 39 10.08 -3.05 -4.90
CA CYS A 39 9.47 -1.89 -4.28
C CYS A 39 10.35 -0.63 -4.25
N ARG A 40 11.60 -0.70 -4.72
CA ARG A 40 12.47 0.47 -4.83
C ARG A 40 11.95 1.44 -5.90
N PRO A 41 12.24 2.75 -5.78
CA PRO A 41 11.95 3.71 -6.83
C PRO A 41 12.66 3.30 -8.14
N VAL A 42 12.08 3.72 -9.27
CA VAL A 42 12.59 3.39 -10.61
C VAL A 42 14.02 3.92 -10.79
N ASP A 43 14.32 5.07 -10.19
CA ASP A 43 15.65 5.69 -10.21
C ASP A 43 16.73 4.83 -9.53
N GLU A 44 16.34 3.94 -8.60
CA GLU A 44 17.24 2.99 -7.92
C GLU A 44 17.21 1.59 -8.57
N GLY A 45 16.62 1.45 -9.76
CA GLY A 45 16.53 0.18 -10.49
C GLY A 45 15.41 -0.75 -10.02
N GLY A 46 14.48 -0.24 -9.19
CA GLY A 46 13.25 -0.96 -8.83
C GLY A 46 12.13 -0.79 -9.86
N LEU A 47 10.96 -1.35 -9.55
CA LEU A 47 9.76 -1.24 -10.41
C LEU A 47 8.87 -0.05 -10.02
N GLY A 48 9.23 0.72 -8.99
CA GLY A 48 8.45 1.85 -8.49
C GLY A 48 7.16 1.44 -7.76
N ILE A 49 6.96 0.15 -7.45
CA ILE A 49 5.79 -0.31 -6.70
C ILE A 49 5.95 0.08 -5.22
N GLN A 50 5.16 1.02 -4.71
CA GLN A 50 5.22 1.33 -3.28
C GLN A 50 4.82 0.12 -2.42
N ALA A 51 5.62 -0.16 -1.39
CA ALA A 51 5.28 -1.16 -0.39
C ALA A 51 3.95 -0.79 0.31
N LEU A 52 3.03 -1.74 0.39
CA LEU A 52 1.67 -1.48 0.88
C LEU A 52 1.62 -1.19 2.38
N GLY A 53 2.60 -1.67 3.15
CA GLY A 53 2.72 -1.37 4.58
C GLY A 53 2.93 0.13 4.87
N PRO A 54 4.01 0.75 4.35
CA PRO A 54 4.23 2.19 4.42
C PRO A 54 3.09 3.02 3.81
N LEU A 55 2.56 2.58 2.67
CA LEU A 55 1.45 3.28 2.00
C LEU A 55 0.19 3.31 2.89
N ASN A 56 -0.17 2.19 3.53
CA ASN A 56 -1.30 2.15 4.45
C ASN A 56 -1.09 3.11 5.63
N LYS A 57 0.12 3.21 6.18
CA LYS A 57 0.41 4.19 7.25
C LYS A 57 0.29 5.64 6.77
N ALA A 58 0.80 5.95 5.58
CA ALA A 58 0.72 7.30 5.01
C ALA A 58 -0.73 7.70 4.69
N LEU A 59 -1.52 6.77 4.13
CA LEU A 59 -2.94 6.98 3.89
C LEU A 59 -3.70 7.18 5.22
N MET A 60 -3.32 6.45 6.26
CA MET A 60 -3.89 6.64 7.59
C MET A 60 -3.57 8.01 8.18
N SER A 61 -2.32 8.49 8.07
CA SER A 61 -1.96 9.83 8.57
C SER A 61 -2.64 10.94 7.78
N GLN A 62 -2.74 10.79 6.45
CA GLN A 62 -3.50 11.72 5.60
C GLN A 62 -4.98 11.73 5.97
N HIS A 63 -5.56 10.56 6.23
CA HIS A 63 -6.96 10.46 6.61
C HIS A 63 -7.22 11.06 8.00
N LEU A 64 -6.37 10.76 8.98
CA LEU A 64 -6.44 11.36 10.31
C LEU A 64 -6.34 12.88 10.24
N TRP A 65 -5.44 13.40 9.39
CA TRP A 65 -5.32 14.84 9.13
C TRP A 65 -6.63 15.42 8.59
N VAL A 66 -7.26 14.76 7.61
CA VAL A 66 -8.55 15.19 7.07
C VAL A 66 -9.62 15.17 8.16
N VAL A 67 -9.72 14.11 8.97
CA VAL A 67 -10.70 14.01 10.06
C VAL A 67 -10.50 15.14 11.07
N ILE A 68 -9.27 15.37 11.55
CA ILE A 68 -8.96 16.46 12.49
C ILE A 68 -9.34 17.82 11.88
N GLN A 69 -9.03 18.03 10.60
CA GLN A 69 -9.36 19.27 9.90
C GLN A 69 -10.88 19.42 9.69
N GLN A 70 -11.61 18.33 9.49
CA GLN A 70 -13.07 18.34 9.32
C GLN A 70 -13.78 18.60 10.66
N ASP A 71 -13.30 17.99 11.74
CA ASP A 71 -13.78 18.25 13.10
C ASP A 71 -13.57 19.73 13.45
N SER A 72 -12.41 20.31 13.12
CA SER A 72 -12.14 21.74 13.33
C SER A 72 -13.08 22.70 12.59
N ARG A 73 -13.82 22.23 11.58
CA ARG A 73 -14.79 23.03 10.81
C ARG A 73 -16.24 22.88 11.28
N SER A 74 -16.56 21.94 12.18
CA SER A 74 -17.94 21.70 12.62
C SER A 74 -18.16 21.77 14.13
N ILE A 75 -17.22 22.31 14.92
CA ILE A 75 -17.45 22.39 16.38
C ILE A 75 -18.40 23.53 16.75
N TRP A 76 -18.49 24.63 16.01
CA TRP A 76 -19.51 25.68 16.27
C TRP A 76 -19.78 26.51 15.01
N VAL A 77 -20.84 26.18 14.28
CA VAL A 77 -21.60 27.21 13.55
C VAL A 77 -23.01 27.16 14.13
N THR A 78 -23.29 28.21 14.89
CA THR A 78 -24.59 28.66 15.38
C THR A 78 -25.57 28.88 14.23
#